data_AF-A0A1K1T0K4-F1
#
_entry.id   AF-A0A1K1T0K4-F1
#
_cell.length_a   1.000
_cell.length_b   1.000
_cell.length_c   1.000
_cell.angle_alpha   90.00
_cell.angle_beta   90.00
_cell.angle_gamma   90.00
#
_symmetry.space_group_name_H-M   'P 1'
#
loop_
_entity.id
_entity.type
_entity.pdbx_description
1 polymer ?
#
loop_
_entity_poly.entity_id
_entity_poly.type
_entity_poly.pdbx_seq_one_letter_code
_entity_poly.pdbx_strand_id
1 'polypeptide(L)'
;MANTVLTMQQIRSILQLLEKGFSYRSIAQELRINRKPVTAYGKRIAESGLSFKELRQLPDAELSKIVYPPTAQAPLPDPERRKALDELIGYMLSELKRTGVTRQLLWEEYKRDNPDGYGYTQFCIFLKAAAKIVNPTMRIVHKPANMVMIDFARDKMSFINKSTENLLNALFWLQFFLLAITAL
;
A
#
# COMPACT_ATOMS: atom_id res chain seq x y z
N MET A 1 7.20 -13.78 -5.47
CA MET A 1 8.63 -13.65 -5.07
C MET A 1 8.99 -12.17 -5.17
N ALA A 2 9.46 -11.55 -4.09
CA ALA A 2 9.84 -10.14 -4.12
C ALA A 2 11.09 -9.97 -5.01
N ASN A 3 11.00 -9.17 -6.07
CA ASN A 3 12.16 -8.71 -6.82
C ASN A 3 12.93 -7.73 -5.93
N THR A 4 13.88 -8.22 -5.14
CA THR A 4 14.79 -7.36 -4.37
C THR A 4 15.70 -6.63 -5.35
N VAL A 5 15.46 -5.34 -5.51
CA VAL A 5 16.33 -4.44 -6.28
C VAL A 5 17.67 -4.32 -5.54
N LEU A 6 18.80 -4.44 -6.25
CA LEU A 6 20.11 -4.28 -5.63
C LEU A 6 20.42 -2.79 -5.44
N THR A 7 21.17 -2.46 -4.39
CA THR A 7 21.58 -1.07 -4.17
C THR A 7 22.58 -0.63 -5.23
N MET A 8 22.68 0.69 -5.48
CA MET A 8 23.66 1.22 -6.44
C MET A 8 25.11 0.89 -6.07
N GLN A 9 25.40 0.78 -4.76
CA GLN A 9 26.70 0.31 -4.28
C GLN A 9 26.98 -1.14 -4.72
N GLN A 10 26.02 -2.05 -4.55
CA GLN A 10 26.16 -3.44 -5.01
C GLN A 10 26.32 -3.52 -6.53
N ILE A 11 25.60 -2.69 -7.29
CA ILE A 11 25.71 -2.60 -8.75
C ILE A 11 27.12 -2.14 -9.15
N ARG A 12 27.68 -1.12 -8.49
CA ARG A 12 29.06 -0.67 -8.72
C ARG A 12 30.08 -1.76 -8.42
N SER A 13 29.90 -2.53 -7.34
CA SER A 13 30.77 -3.67 -7.03
C SER A 13 30.68 -4.77 -8.09
N ILE A 14 29.48 -5.08 -8.59
CA ILE A 14 29.29 -6.02 -9.71
C ILE A 14 30.05 -5.53 -10.93
N LEU A 15 29.91 -4.25 -11.29
CA LEU A 15 30.59 -3.65 -12.43
C LEU A 15 32.11 -3.76 -12.33
N GLN A 16 32.67 -3.46 -11.15
CA GLN A 16 34.10 -3.56 -10.89
C GLN A 16 34.62 -5.00 -11.00
N LEU A 17 33.84 -6.00 -10.55
CA LEU A 17 34.25 -7.40 -10.65
C LEU A 17 34.11 -7.94 -12.07
N LEU A 18 33.13 -7.46 -12.85
CA LEU A 18 33.01 -7.77 -14.27
C LEU A 18 34.19 -7.21 -15.07
N GLU A 19 34.61 -5.97 -14.79
CA GLU A 19 35.80 -5.35 -15.39
C GLU A 19 37.06 -6.19 -15.15
N LYS A 20 37.17 -6.82 -13.97
CA LYS A 20 38.27 -7.72 -13.61
C LYS A 20 38.16 -9.14 -14.20
N GLY A 21 37.13 -9.43 -14.99
CA GLY A 21 36.94 -10.74 -15.65
C GLY A 21 36.34 -11.84 -14.75
N PHE A 22 35.73 -11.50 -13.61
CA PHE A 22 35.09 -12.51 -12.77
C PHE A 22 33.80 -13.04 -13.41
N SER A 23 33.56 -14.35 -13.26
CA SER A 23 32.29 -14.95 -13.71
C SER A 23 31.11 -14.50 -12.83
N TYR A 24 29.89 -14.48 -13.40
CA TYR A 24 28.67 -14.16 -12.63
C TYR A 24 28.49 -15.03 -11.37
N ARG A 25 28.98 -16.28 -11.41
CA ARG A 25 28.95 -17.18 -10.24
C ARG A 25 29.90 -16.70 -9.15
N SER A 26 31.12 -16.33 -9.50
CA SER A 26 32.12 -15.83 -8.55
C SER A 26 31.68 -14.51 -7.93
N ILE A 27 31.10 -13.61 -8.73
CA ILE A 27 30.58 -12.32 -8.25
C ILE A 27 29.45 -12.51 -7.23
N ALA A 28 28.53 -13.44 -7.50
CA ALA A 28 27.44 -13.74 -6.58
C ALA A 28 27.94 -14.28 -5.23
N GLN A 29 28.99 -15.12 -5.26
CA GLN A 29 29.63 -15.64 -4.05
C GLN A 29 30.36 -14.53 -3.27
N GLU A 30 31.15 -13.72 -3.96
CA GLU A 30 31.94 -12.64 -3.36
C GLU A 30 31.06 -11.60 -2.66
N LEU A 31 30.00 -11.16 -3.34
CA LEU A 31 29.09 -10.14 -2.82
C LEU A 31 28.00 -10.72 -1.90
N ARG A 32 27.92 -12.05 -1.76
CA ARG A 32 26.86 -12.77 -1.03
C ARG A 32 25.45 -12.38 -1.51
N ILE A 33 25.29 -12.23 -2.83
CA ILE A 33 24.03 -11.87 -3.48
C ILE A 33 23.53 -13.07 -4.30
N ASN A 34 22.21 -13.19 -4.47
CA ASN A 34 21.63 -14.19 -5.36
C ASN A 34 22.19 -14.04 -6.80
N ARG A 35 22.51 -15.17 -7.46
CA ARG A 35 23.05 -15.18 -8.83
C ARG A 35 22.12 -14.57 -9.87
N LYS A 36 20.80 -14.69 -9.68
CA LYS A 36 19.79 -14.20 -10.64
C LYS A 36 19.93 -12.70 -10.94
N PRO A 37 19.90 -11.79 -9.93
CA PRO A 37 20.08 -10.36 -10.20
C PRO A 37 21.46 -10.04 -10.77
N VAL A 38 22.54 -10.68 -10.30
CA VAL A 38 23.89 -10.48 -10.87
C VAL A 38 23.92 -10.78 -12.37
N THR A 39 23.29 -11.89 -12.78
CA THR A 39 23.20 -12.27 -14.19
C THR A 39 22.35 -11.28 -14.98
N ALA A 40 21.22 -10.83 -14.44
CA ALA A 40 20.33 -9.87 -15.09
C ALA A 40 21.01 -8.50 -15.31
N TYR A 41 21.69 -7.97 -14.29
CA TYR A 41 22.41 -6.70 -14.40
C TYR A 41 23.64 -6.82 -15.29
N GLY A 42 24.38 -7.93 -15.21
CA GLY A 42 25.52 -8.19 -16.09
C GLY A 42 25.13 -8.23 -17.57
N LYS A 43 23.96 -8.83 -17.89
CA LYS A 43 23.42 -8.80 -19.26
C LYS A 43 23.06 -7.40 -19.72
N ARG A 44 22.37 -6.60 -18.88
CA ARG A 44 22.02 -5.21 -19.23
C ARG A 44 23.23 -4.32 -19.43
N ILE A 45 24.26 -4.50 -18.62
CA ILE A 45 25.54 -3.80 -18.79
C ILE A 45 26.13 -4.15 -20.17
N ALA A 46 26.13 -5.43 -20.55
CA ALA A 46 26.60 -5.84 -21.87
C ALA A 46 25.71 -5.32 -23.03
N GLU A 47 24.39 -5.31 -22.85
CA GLU A 47 23.41 -4.80 -23.83
C GLU A 47 23.49 -3.28 -24.00
N SER A 48 24.01 -2.53 -23.01
CA SER A 48 24.17 -1.08 -23.11
C SER A 48 25.20 -0.64 -24.15
N GLY A 49 26.11 -1.53 -24.57
CA GLY A 49 27.16 -1.23 -25.54
C GLY A 49 28.26 -0.27 -25.04
N LEU A 50 28.15 0.22 -23.81
CA LEU A 50 29.12 1.12 -23.20
C LEU A 50 30.32 0.35 -22.63
N SER A 51 31.49 0.96 -22.70
CA SER A 51 32.70 0.40 -22.08
C SER A 51 32.61 0.48 -20.55
N PHE A 52 33.30 -0.44 -19.85
CA PHE A 52 33.35 -0.42 -18.38
C PHE A 52 33.90 0.90 -17.81
N LYS A 53 34.81 1.57 -18.55
CA LYS A 53 35.37 2.87 -18.16
C LYS A 53 34.32 3.97 -18.18
N GLU A 54 33.49 4.02 -19.24
CA GLU A 54 32.41 5.00 -19.37
C GLU A 54 31.37 4.79 -18.27
N LEU A 55 30.93 3.55 -18.06
CA LEU A 55 29.92 3.22 -17.05
C LEU A 55 30.36 3.58 -15.62
N ARG A 56 31.67 3.53 -15.32
CA ARG A 56 32.21 3.87 -14.01
C ARG A 56 32.26 5.38 -13.76
N GLN A 57 32.37 6.18 -14.81
CA GLN A 57 32.35 7.64 -14.73
C GLN A 57 30.94 8.20 -14.60
N LEU A 58 29.92 7.40 -14.95
CA LEU A 58 28.53 7.84 -14.83
C LEU A 58 28.12 8.07 -13.37
N PRO A 59 27.35 9.14 -13.10
CA PRO A 59 26.70 9.31 -11.81
C PRO A 59 25.66 8.21 -11.58
N ASP A 60 25.37 7.91 -10.30
CA ASP A 60 24.43 6.84 -9.94
C ASP A 60 23.03 7.03 -10.56
N ALA A 61 22.61 8.29 -10.76
CA ALA A 61 21.35 8.65 -11.42
C ALA A 61 21.29 8.26 -12.91
N GLU A 62 22.42 8.21 -13.60
CA GLU A 62 22.48 7.82 -15.01
C GLU A 62 22.71 6.31 -15.14
N LEU A 63 23.61 5.76 -14.32
CA LEU A 63 23.86 4.32 -14.28
C LEU A 63 22.58 3.54 -13.92
N SER A 64 21.77 4.05 -12.99
CA SER A 64 20.49 3.45 -12.62
C SER A 64 19.51 3.34 -13.79
N LYS A 65 19.47 4.32 -14.70
CA LYS A 65 18.59 4.29 -15.89
C LYS A 65 18.97 3.17 -16.87
N ILE A 66 20.25 2.81 -16.92
CA ILE A 66 20.79 1.77 -17.80
C ILE A 66 20.59 0.39 -17.17
N VAL A 67 20.86 0.27 -15.87
CA VAL A 67 20.98 -1.02 -15.19
C VAL A 67 19.64 -1.52 -14.65
N TYR A 68 18.77 -0.63 -14.17
CA TYR A 68 17.43 -1.03 -13.78
C TYR A 68 16.62 -1.44 -15.02
N PRO A 69 15.61 -2.32 -14.86
CA PRO A 69 14.69 -2.54 -15.95
C PRO A 69 14.20 -1.14 -16.35
N PRO A 70 13.95 -0.87 -17.65
CA PRO A 70 12.97 0.15 -17.98
C PRO A 70 11.83 -0.19 -17.03
N THR A 71 11.54 0.71 -16.09
CA THR A 71 10.33 0.55 -15.32
C THR A 71 9.34 0.39 -16.45
N ALA A 72 8.73 -0.79 -16.58
CA ALA A 72 7.51 -0.88 -17.34
C ALA A 72 6.65 0.07 -16.52
N GLN A 73 6.71 1.35 -16.90
CA GLN A 73 5.74 2.34 -16.57
C GLN A 73 4.54 1.62 -17.14
N ALA A 74 3.83 0.89 -16.26
CA ALA A 74 2.56 0.32 -16.61
C ALA A 74 1.88 1.48 -17.33
N PRO A 75 1.53 1.31 -18.62
CA PRO A 75 1.18 2.42 -19.50
C PRO A 75 0.36 3.39 -18.68
N LEU A 76 0.86 4.63 -18.54
CA LEU A 76 0.27 5.66 -17.69
C LEU A 76 -1.24 5.49 -17.82
N PRO A 77 -1.95 5.15 -16.72
CA PRO A 77 -3.33 4.71 -16.82
C PRO A 77 -4.06 5.74 -17.65
N ASP A 78 -4.58 5.29 -18.79
CA ASP A 78 -5.27 6.14 -19.75
C ASP A 78 -6.20 7.06 -18.96
N PRO A 79 -5.98 8.39 -19.01
CA PRO A 79 -6.62 9.32 -18.10
C PRO A 79 -8.13 9.27 -18.22
N GLU A 80 -8.66 8.93 -19.39
CA GLU A 80 -10.10 8.76 -19.61
C GLU A 80 -10.61 7.48 -18.95
N ARG A 81 -9.90 6.36 -19.15
CA ARG A 81 -10.22 5.08 -18.50
C ARG A 81 -10.17 5.17 -16.99
N ARG A 82 -9.22 5.95 -16.45
CA ARG A 82 -9.11 6.18 -15.01
C ARG A 82 -10.26 6.99 -14.47
N LYS A 83 -10.64 8.09 -15.14
CA LYS A 83 -11.80 8.91 -14.77
C LYS A 83 -13.09 8.11 -14.77
N ALA A 84 -13.34 7.31 -15.82
CA ALA A 84 -14.53 6.47 -15.92
C ALA A 84 -14.66 5.47 -14.76
N LEU A 85 -13.53 4.88 -14.30
CA LEU A 85 -13.54 4.05 -13.10
C LEU A 85 -13.79 4.87 -11.84
N ASP A 86 -13.10 6.00 -11.67
CA ASP A 86 -13.18 6.83 -10.45
C ASP A 86 -14.61 7.37 -10.21
N GLU A 87 -15.37 7.68 -11.26
CA GLU A 87 -16.78 8.06 -11.18
C GLU A 87 -17.67 6.93 -10.62
N LEU A 88 -17.36 5.68 -10.98
CA LEU A 88 -18.11 4.50 -10.55
C LEU A 88 -17.69 3.97 -9.17
N ILE A 89 -16.50 4.33 -8.69
CA ILE A 89 -15.94 3.81 -7.42
C ILE A 89 -16.90 4.08 -6.24
N GLY A 90 -17.52 5.25 -6.17
CA GLY A 90 -18.45 5.60 -5.09
C GLY A 90 -19.62 4.63 -5.02
N TYR A 91 -20.24 4.36 -6.17
CA TYR A 91 -21.34 3.41 -6.33
C TYR A 91 -20.90 1.97 -5.98
N MET A 92 -19.74 1.55 -6.49
CA MET A 92 -19.22 0.20 -6.23
C MET A 92 -18.92 -0.04 -4.74
N LEU A 93 -18.40 0.96 -4.03
CA LEU A 93 -18.14 0.86 -2.60
C LEU A 93 -19.43 0.81 -1.77
N SER A 94 -20.52 1.46 -2.18
CA SER A 94 -21.82 1.32 -1.51
C SER A 94 -22.47 -0.02 -1.81
N GLU A 95 -22.41 -0.47 -3.06
CA GLU A 95 -23.00 -1.74 -3.51
C GLU A 95 -22.31 -2.94 -2.86
N LEU A 96 -20.99 -2.90 -2.65
CA LEU A 96 -20.24 -3.92 -1.91
C LEU A 96 -20.67 -4.11 -0.44
N LYS A 97 -21.48 -3.21 0.13
CA LYS A 97 -22.04 -3.37 1.48
C LYS A 97 -23.31 -4.23 1.49
N ARG A 98 -23.93 -4.48 0.33
CA ARG A 98 -25.15 -5.26 0.20
C ARG A 98 -24.84 -6.75 0.19
N THR A 99 -25.76 -7.55 0.73
CA THR A 99 -25.64 -9.01 0.75
C THR A 99 -25.71 -9.58 -0.66
N GLY A 100 -24.79 -10.49 -0.99
CA GLY A 100 -24.74 -11.17 -2.30
C GLY A 100 -23.96 -10.43 -3.40
N VAL A 101 -23.53 -9.18 -3.18
CA VAL A 101 -22.71 -8.44 -4.15
C VAL A 101 -21.24 -8.84 -4.03
N THR A 102 -20.61 -9.16 -5.16
CA THR A 102 -19.18 -9.51 -5.21
C THR A 102 -18.41 -8.53 -6.08
N ARG A 103 -17.10 -8.40 -5.83
CA ARG A 103 -16.20 -7.59 -6.68
C ARG A 103 -16.16 -8.08 -8.12
N GLN A 104 -16.33 -9.39 -8.33
CA GLN A 104 -16.35 -9.98 -9.65
C GLN A 104 -17.61 -9.52 -10.41
N LEU A 105 -18.78 -9.57 -9.76
CA LEU A 105 -20.03 -9.10 -10.36
C LEU A 105 -19.96 -7.62 -10.76
N LEU A 106 -19.47 -6.76 -9.87
CA LEU A 106 -19.29 -5.32 -10.18
C LEU A 106 -18.26 -5.07 -11.28
N TRP A 107 -17.23 -5.93 -11.38
CA TRP A 107 -16.25 -5.84 -12.45
C TRP A 107 -16.85 -6.28 -13.80
N GLU A 108 -17.68 -7.32 -13.82
CA GLU A 108 -18.39 -7.78 -15.02
C GLU A 108 -19.33 -6.69 -15.56
N GLU A 109 -20.07 -6.02 -14.68
CA GLU A 109 -20.91 -4.85 -15.02
C GLU A 109 -20.06 -3.71 -15.59
N TYR A 110 -18.98 -3.33 -14.90
CA TYR A 110 -18.04 -2.31 -15.36
C TYR A 110 -17.46 -2.64 -16.75
N LYS A 111 -17.08 -3.91 -16.97
CA LYS A 111 -16.43 -4.34 -18.20
C LYS A 111 -17.40 -4.43 -19.37
N ARG A 112 -18.68 -4.70 -19.11
CA ARG A 112 -19.75 -4.65 -20.12
C ARG A 112 -19.92 -3.23 -20.68
N ASP A 113 -19.92 -2.24 -19.80
CA ASP A 113 -20.14 -0.84 -20.19
C ASP A 113 -18.82 -0.16 -20.62
N ASN A 114 -17.67 -0.75 -20.27
CA ASN A 114 -16.34 -0.29 -20.67
C ASN A 114 -15.52 -1.44 -21.27
N PRO A 115 -15.71 -1.79 -22.56
CA PRO A 115 -15.00 -2.88 -23.22
C PRO A 115 -13.47 -2.74 -23.16
N ASP A 116 -12.95 -1.51 -23.21
CA ASP A 116 -11.52 -1.20 -23.07
C ASP A 116 -11.08 -0.92 -21.61
N GLY A 117 -12.00 -1.11 -20.66
CA GLY A 117 -11.79 -0.87 -19.23
C GLY A 117 -10.74 -1.80 -18.59
N TYR A 118 -10.40 -1.52 -17.34
CA TYR A 118 -9.40 -2.28 -16.59
C TYR A 118 -9.75 -3.77 -16.44
N GLY A 119 -8.72 -4.61 -16.50
CA GLY A 119 -8.85 -6.03 -16.14
C GLY A 119 -9.12 -6.21 -14.65
N TYR A 120 -9.65 -7.37 -14.26
CA TYR A 120 -10.11 -7.66 -12.90
C TYR A 120 -9.07 -7.34 -11.81
N THR A 121 -7.80 -7.69 -12.05
CA THR A 121 -6.72 -7.43 -11.09
C THR A 121 -6.50 -5.93 -10.86
N GLN A 122 -6.44 -5.14 -11.93
CA GLN A 122 -6.25 -3.69 -11.85
C GLN A 122 -7.47 -3.02 -11.19
N PHE A 123 -8.67 -3.44 -11.58
CA PHE A 123 -9.93 -3.02 -10.96
C PHE A 123 -9.90 -3.21 -9.43
N CYS A 124 -9.54 -4.42 -8.97
CA CYS A 124 -9.45 -4.71 -7.54
C CYS A 124 -8.39 -3.87 -6.82
N ILE A 125 -7.26 -3.56 -7.47
CA ILE A 125 -6.22 -2.69 -6.92
C ILE A 125 -6.77 -1.28 -6.69
N PHE A 126 -7.43 -0.69 -7.69
CA PHE A 126 -8.00 0.65 -7.60
C PHE A 126 -9.14 0.73 -6.57
N LEU A 127 -10.05 -0.24 -6.58
CA LEU A 127 -11.15 -0.29 -5.63
C LEU A 127 -10.66 -0.42 -4.18
N LYS A 128 -9.61 -1.22 -3.94
CA LYS A 128 -8.97 -1.34 -2.63
C LYS A 128 -8.27 -0.06 -2.20
N ALA A 129 -7.61 0.64 -3.14
CA ALA A 129 -6.98 1.92 -2.86
C ALA A 129 -8.01 2.98 -2.46
N ALA A 130 -9.13 3.06 -3.19
CA ALA A 130 -10.23 3.96 -2.88
C ALA A 130 -10.90 3.65 -1.54
N ALA A 131 -11.13 2.37 -1.23
CA ALA A 131 -11.73 1.96 0.05
C ALA A 131 -10.92 2.45 1.29
N LYS A 132 -9.59 2.52 1.17
CA LYS A 132 -8.72 3.03 2.25
C LYS A 132 -8.88 4.53 2.49
N ILE A 133 -9.20 5.29 1.45
CA ILE A 133 -9.40 6.74 1.54
C ILE A 133 -10.74 7.03 2.22
N VAL A 134 -11.77 6.25 1.90
CA VAL A 134 -13.14 6.47 2.41
C VAL A 134 -13.29 6.06 3.88
N ASN A 135 -12.57 5.05 4.36
CA ASN A 135 -12.62 4.60 5.76
C ASN A 135 -11.23 4.72 6.43
N PRO A 136 -10.79 5.94 6.80
CA PRO A 136 -9.55 6.12 7.53
C PRO A 136 -9.71 5.56 8.95
N THR A 137 -9.17 4.39 9.21
CA THR A 137 -9.07 3.84 10.58
C THR A 137 -7.78 4.33 11.22
N MET A 138 -7.88 5.15 12.26
CA MET A 138 -6.74 5.53 13.09
C MET A 138 -6.65 4.60 14.30
N ARG A 139 -5.54 3.88 14.45
CA ARG A 139 -5.28 3.13 15.69
C ARG A 139 -4.78 4.11 16.75
N ILE A 140 -5.63 4.46 17.70
CA ILE A 140 -5.24 5.25 18.87
C ILE A 140 -4.76 4.28 19.94
N VAL A 141 -3.50 4.42 20.36
CA VAL A 141 -2.93 3.62 21.44
C VAL A 141 -3.17 4.34 22.76
N HIS A 142 -4.04 3.79 23.61
CA HIS A 142 -4.30 4.32 24.94
C HIS A 142 -3.38 3.67 25.97
N LYS A 143 -2.53 4.47 26.61
CA LYS A 143 -1.83 4.06 27.83
C LYS A 143 -2.81 4.16 29.01
N PRO A 144 -2.96 3.12 29.85
CA PRO A 144 -3.83 3.18 31.03
C PRO A 144 -3.49 4.39 31.91
N ALA A 145 -4.51 5.01 32.51
CA ALA A 145 -4.40 6.16 33.41
C ALA A 145 -3.77 7.46 32.84
N ASN A 146 -3.39 7.53 31.56
CA ASN A 146 -2.83 8.75 30.96
C ASN A 146 -3.88 9.75 30.46
N MET A 147 -5.11 9.31 30.20
CA MET A 147 -6.20 10.15 29.71
C MET A 147 -7.54 9.61 30.19
N VAL A 148 -8.41 10.51 30.65
CA VAL A 148 -9.81 10.20 30.98
C VAL A 148 -10.68 10.75 29.86
N MET A 149 -11.46 9.88 29.23
CA MET A 149 -12.46 10.26 28.24
C MET A 149 -13.83 10.22 28.90
N ILE A 150 -14.54 11.34 28.80
CA ILE A 150 -15.87 11.53 29.35
C ILE A 150 -16.82 11.62 28.16
N ASP A 151 -17.83 10.76 28.11
CA ASP A 151 -18.92 10.84 27.13
C ASP A 151 -20.23 11.16 27.84
N PHE A 152 -21.07 11.97 27.20
CA PHE A 152 -22.35 12.41 27.75
C PHE A 152 -23.48 11.55 27.19
N ALA A 153 -24.20 10.86 28.07
CA ALA A 153 -25.47 10.26 27.69
C ALA A 153 -26.45 11.39 27.29
N ARG A 154 -26.99 11.30 26.08
CA ARG A 154 -27.92 12.31 25.54
C ARG A 154 -29.27 12.30 26.25
N ASP A 155 -29.69 11.13 26.74
CA ASP A 155 -30.97 10.94 27.40
C ASP A 155 -30.88 11.28 28.88
N LYS A 156 -31.82 12.11 29.33
CA LYS A 156 -31.96 12.51 30.74
C LYS A 156 -32.83 11.47 31.44
N MET A 157 -32.36 10.95 32.57
CA MET A 157 -33.16 10.08 33.42
C MET A 157 -33.68 10.89 34.61
N SER A 158 -34.96 10.69 34.96
CA SER A 158 -35.59 11.34 36.10
C SER A 158 -35.49 10.45 37.35
N PHE A 159 -35.15 11.02 38.49
CA PHE A 159 -35.26 10.35 39.78
C PHE A 159 -36.06 11.19 40.77
N ILE A 160 -36.68 10.53 41.75
CA ILE A 160 -37.46 11.19 42.80
C ILE A 160 -36.55 11.45 43.99
N ASN A 161 -36.46 12.70 44.41
CA ASN A 161 -35.74 13.05 45.63
C ASN A 161 -36.57 12.61 46.84
N LYS A 162 -36.07 11.63 47.60
CA LYS A 162 -36.81 11.06 48.76
C LYS A 162 -37.11 12.06 49.87
N SER A 163 -36.38 13.17 49.96
CA SER A 163 -36.56 14.18 51.02
C SER A 163 -37.54 15.28 50.65
N THR A 164 -37.77 15.51 49.34
CA THR A 164 -38.64 16.59 48.86
C THR A 164 -39.77 16.10 47.96
N GLU A 165 -39.83 14.79 47.70
CA GLU A 165 -40.79 14.07 46.82
C GLU A 165 -40.92 14.63 45.39
N ASN A 166 -40.04 15.55 44.99
CA ASN A 166 -40.05 16.17 43.68
C ASN A 166 -39.28 15.32 42.67
N LEU A 167 -39.82 15.25 41.45
CA LEU A 167 -39.15 14.68 40.28
C LEU A 167 -38.05 15.62 39.80
N LEU A 168 -36.81 15.14 39.84
CA LEU A 168 -35.64 15.86 39.34
C LEU A 168 -35.07 15.13 38.12
N ASN A 169 -34.82 15.90 37.06
CA ASN A 169 -34.15 15.41 35.87
C ASN A 169 -32.64 15.54 36.07
N ALA A 170 -31.90 14.43 35.95
CA ALA A 170 -30.46 14.45 36.06
C ALA A 170 -29.78 13.74 34.88
N LEU A 171 -28.57 14.19 34.58
CA LEU A 171 -27.66 13.51 33.68
C LEU A 171 -26.84 12.55 34.54
N PHE A 172 -27.00 11.25 34.31
CA PHE A 172 -26.19 10.24 34.98
C PHE A 172 -24.83 10.15 34.28
N TRP A 173 -23.76 10.14 35.08
CA TRP A 173 -22.41 9.87 34.59
C TRP A 173 -22.18 8.37 34.64
N LEU A 174 -22.19 7.70 33.49
CA LEU A 174 -21.67 6.34 33.39
C LEU A 174 -20.20 6.42 33.03
N GLN A 175 -19.32 6.25 34.02
CA GLN A 175 -17.91 6.04 33.76
C GLN A 175 -17.60 4.56 33.96
N PHE A 176 -17.11 3.90 32.91
CA PHE A 176 -15.86 3.14 32.85
C PHE A 176 -15.81 2.32 31.55
N PHE A 177 -15.18 2.85 30.51
CA PHE A 177 -14.49 1.98 29.56
C PHE A 177 -13.14 1.62 30.17
N LEU A 178 -13.11 0.58 31.00
CA LEU A 178 -11.88 -0.18 31.18
C LEU A 178 -11.72 -0.96 29.88
N LEU A 179 -10.85 -0.48 28.98
CA LEU A 179 -10.36 -1.27 27.86
C LEU A 179 -9.61 -2.46 28.45
N ALA A 180 -10.36 -3.52 28.79
CA ALA A 180 -9.81 -4.84 28.99
C ALA A 180 -9.31 -5.28 27.61
N ILE A 181 -8.03 -5.04 27.37
CA ILE A 181 -7.28 -5.72 26.32
C ILE A 181 -7.27 -7.18 26.75
N THR A 182 -8.21 -7.98 26.24
CA THR A 182 -8.07 -9.44 26.21
C THR A 182 -6.88 -9.74 25.31
N ALA A 183 -5.72 -9.92 25.93
CA ALA A 183 -4.64 -10.68 25.35
C ALA A 183 -5.00 -12.16 25.51
N LEU A 184 -5.25 -12.83 24.38
CA LEU A 184 -4.93 -14.23 24.10
C LEU A 184 -4.88 -14.40 22.57
#